data_AF-A0A917GI83-F1
#
_entry.id   AF-A0A917GI83-F1
#
_cell.length_a   1.000
_cell.length_b   1.000
_cell.length_c   1.000
_cell.angle_alpha   90.00
_cell.angle_beta   90.00
_cell.angle_gamma   90.00
#
_symmetry.space_group_name_H-M   'P 1'
#
loop_
_entity.id
_entity.type
_entity.pdbx_description
1 polymer ?
#
loop_
_entity_poly.entity_id
_entity_poly.type
_entity_poly.pdbx_seq_one_letter_code
_entity_poly.pdbx_strand_id
1 'polypeptide(L)'
;MKKLLLLMYFIFISILSSAQTAVDSINYENHKKEVETKISINLPETLKIENIGSDLNEKNEWKDKMPWIVALIIGLLSVLANYIIANQLRKTTKENLNIEYKATIASKNRQDWINEVRHTLTEFLTSTLYLSNIENDKIDENNKFLEKLVFAKSKLELLLSDSKTEQKDLIDSVENLLTLITNKSKEPNFETKVRISRDKTIQVARTLFNIHWEKIKSLK
;
A
#
# COMPACT_ATOMS: atom_id res chain seq x y z
N MET A 1 -6.86 21.11 7.58
CA MET A 1 -5.93 20.40 8.49
C MET A 1 -4.60 21.11 8.68
N LYS A 2 -3.87 21.54 7.63
CA LYS A 2 -2.57 22.26 7.79
C LYS A 2 -2.63 23.48 8.71
N LYS A 3 -3.68 24.31 8.62
CA LYS A 3 -3.87 25.49 9.48
C LYS A 3 -4.12 25.15 10.96
N LEU A 4 -4.74 23.99 11.23
CA LEU A 4 -5.06 23.55 12.61
C LEU A 4 -3.84 22.93 13.30
N LEU A 5 -3.02 22.19 12.55
CA LEU A 5 -1.71 21.70 13.00
C LEU A 5 -0.75 22.85 13.31
N LEU A 6 -0.73 23.89 12.46
CA LEU A 6 0.13 25.06 12.67
C LEU A 6 -0.27 25.84 13.93
N LEU A 7 -1.57 25.93 14.23
CA LEU A 7 -2.09 26.57 15.44
C LEU A 7 -1.75 25.77 16.70
N MET A 8 -1.87 24.44 16.67
CA MET A 8 -1.47 23.57 17.78
C MET A 8 0.04 23.64 18.05
N TYR A 9 0.86 23.70 16.98
CA TYR A 9 2.31 23.88 17.11
C TYR A 9 2.68 25.23 17.74
N PHE A 10 1.98 26.30 17.36
CA PHE A 10 2.17 27.62 17.96
C PHE A 10 1.79 27.63 19.44
N ILE A 11 0.67 26.98 19.82
CA ILE A 11 0.26 26.85 21.22
C ILE A 11 1.29 26.05 22.02
N PHE A 12 1.83 24.97 21.46
CA PHE A 12 2.84 24.15 22.13
C PHE A 12 4.16 24.90 22.37
N ILE A 13 4.62 25.69 21.40
CA ILE A 13 5.80 26.56 21.57
C ILE A 13 5.55 27.61 22.65
N SER A 14 4.40 28.26 22.67
CA SER A 14 4.07 29.29 23.68
C SER A 14 4.05 28.73 25.11
N ILE A 15 3.66 27.47 25.29
CA ILE A 15 3.67 26.79 26.59
C ILE A 15 5.10 26.42 27.00
N LEU A 16 5.96 26.00 26.07
CA LEU A 16 7.38 25.74 26.37
C LEU A 16 8.12 27.01 26.82
N SER A 17 7.86 28.15 26.17
CA SER A 17 8.51 29.43 26.47
C SER A 17 8.16 29.97 27.87
N SER A 18 6.99 29.62 28.41
CA SER A 18 6.54 30.05 29.75
C SER A 18 6.99 29.13 30.88
N ALA A 19 7.43 27.90 30.57
CA ALA A 19 8.03 26.99 31.56
C ALA A 19 9.49 27.33 31.86
N GLN A 20 10.22 27.95 30.92
CA GLN A 20 11.62 28.32 31.10
C GLN A 20 11.84 29.55 31.98
N THR A 21 10.83 30.39 32.21
CA THR A 21 10.94 31.56 33.10
C THR A 21 10.71 31.24 34.58
N ALA A 22 10.32 30.01 34.93
CA ALA A 22 10.07 29.62 36.33
C ALA A 22 11.25 28.88 37.02
N VAL A 23 12.34 28.57 36.30
CA VAL A 23 13.42 27.71 36.81
C VAL A 23 14.64 28.51 37.35
N ASP A 24 14.75 29.81 37.08
CA ASP A 24 15.92 30.62 37.48
C ASP A 24 15.80 31.37 38.82
N SER A 25 15.01 30.87 39.76
CA SER A 25 15.01 31.40 41.14
C SER A 25 15.03 30.33 42.23
N ILE A 26 15.87 29.30 42.04
CA ILE A 26 16.33 28.49 43.18
C ILE A 26 17.56 29.19 43.75
N ASN A 27 17.27 30.10 44.67
CA ASN A 27 18.22 30.77 45.55
C ASN A 27 18.94 29.70 46.40
N TYR A 28 20.24 29.52 46.20
CA TYR A 28 21.07 28.69 47.08
C TYR A 28 21.26 29.44 48.42
N GLU A 29 20.34 29.25 49.35
CA GLU A 29 20.58 29.59 50.76
C GLU A 29 21.60 28.59 51.34
N ASN A 30 22.85 29.05 51.44
CA ASN A 30 23.89 28.37 52.18
C ASN A 30 23.58 28.35 53.68
N HIS A 31 23.18 27.20 54.20
CA HIS A 31 23.22 26.92 55.63
C HIS A 31 24.67 26.81 56.11
N LYS A 32 25.18 27.85 56.77
CA LYS A 32 26.32 27.74 57.70
C LYS A 32 25.79 27.93 59.12
N LYS A 33 25.66 26.83 59.85
CA LYS A 33 25.44 26.82 61.31
C LYS A 33 26.77 27.10 62.00
N GLU A 34 26.86 28.21 62.71
CA GLU A 34 27.79 28.36 63.84
C GLU A 34 27.00 28.95 65.01
N VAL A 35 26.92 28.16 66.07
CA VAL A 35 26.34 28.52 67.36
C VAL A 35 27.49 29.04 68.21
N GLU A 36 27.49 30.35 68.48
CA GLU A 36 28.18 30.89 69.65
C GLU A 36 27.23 31.82 70.40
N THR A 37 26.81 31.34 71.57
CA THR A 37 26.10 32.10 72.58
C THR A 37 27.05 33.09 73.26
N LYS A 38 26.83 34.39 73.05
CA LYS A 38 27.21 35.43 74.01
C LYS A 38 26.09 36.46 74.13
N ILE A 39 25.46 36.45 75.30
CA ILE A 39 24.49 37.45 75.73
C ILE A 39 25.28 38.70 76.15
N SER A 40 25.05 39.82 75.47
CA SER A 40 25.29 41.14 76.04
C SER A 40 24.10 42.05 75.69
N ILE A 41 23.45 42.51 76.75
CA ILE A 41 22.31 43.41 76.72
C ILE A 41 22.86 44.82 76.48
N ASN A 42 22.40 45.50 75.44
CA ASN A 42 22.50 46.96 75.30
C ASN A 42 21.19 47.49 74.71
N LEU A 43 20.58 48.44 75.41
CA LEU A 43 19.39 49.16 74.97
C LEU A 43 19.72 50.13 73.81
N PRO A 44 18.73 50.49 72.97
CA PRO A 44 18.95 51.01 71.62
C PRO A 44 18.94 52.54 71.55
N GLU A 45 19.77 53.14 70.69
CA GLU A 45 19.72 54.57 70.35
C GLU A 45 19.36 54.83 68.88
N THR A 46 18.91 53.82 68.15
CA THR A 46 18.57 53.97 66.74
C THR A 46 17.11 53.61 66.47
N LEU A 47 16.38 54.61 65.97
CA LEU A 47 15.07 54.49 65.36
C LEU A 47 15.07 53.34 64.34
N LYS A 48 14.47 52.21 64.70
CA LYS A 48 14.06 51.20 63.73
C LYS A 48 12.87 51.76 62.98
N ILE A 49 13.12 52.23 61.76
CA ILE A 49 12.06 52.35 60.77
C ILE A 49 11.65 50.91 60.45
N GLU A 50 10.60 50.43 61.12
CA GLU A 50 9.83 49.30 60.62
C GLU A 50 9.31 49.71 59.26
N ASN A 51 9.95 49.19 58.21
CA ASN A 51 9.36 49.23 56.89
C ASN A 51 8.10 48.37 57.00
N ILE A 52 6.95 49.03 57.12
CA ILE A 52 5.63 48.42 56.85
C ILE A 52 5.59 48.18 55.34
N GLY A 53 6.49 47.32 54.85
CA GLY A 53 6.28 46.60 53.62
C GLY A 53 5.06 45.75 53.91
N SER A 54 3.95 46.10 53.28
CA SER A 54 2.76 45.27 53.28
C SER A 54 3.18 43.87 52.84
N ASP A 55 3.38 42.98 53.81
CA ASP A 55 3.47 41.53 53.62
C ASP A 55 2.08 41.07 53.17
N LEU A 56 1.69 41.49 51.97
CA LEU A 56 0.74 40.79 51.12
C LEU A 56 1.45 39.53 50.60
N ASN A 57 1.90 38.70 51.54
CA ASN A 57 1.95 37.27 51.33
C ASN A 57 0.48 36.82 51.30
N GLU A 58 -0.24 37.20 50.24
CA GLU A 58 -1.30 36.36 49.72
C GLU A 58 -0.62 35.03 49.40
N LYS A 59 -0.60 34.13 50.41
CA LYS A 59 -0.35 32.71 50.22
C LYS A 59 -1.35 32.30 49.15
N ASN A 60 -0.85 32.27 47.92
CA ASN A 60 -1.67 32.04 46.76
C ASN A 60 -1.98 30.53 46.78
N GLU A 61 -2.95 30.13 47.61
CA GLU A 61 -3.36 28.74 47.82
C GLU A 61 -3.75 28.04 46.50
N TRP A 62 -4.01 28.85 45.47
CA TRP A 62 -4.21 28.45 44.09
C TRP A 62 -2.97 27.78 43.46
N LYS A 63 -1.75 28.20 43.79
CA LYS A 63 -0.52 27.61 43.22
C LYS A 63 -0.33 26.15 43.63
N ASP A 64 -0.65 25.81 44.88
CA ASP A 64 -0.48 24.44 45.39
C ASP A 64 -1.59 23.49 44.91
N LYS A 65 -2.78 24.03 44.61
CA LYS A 65 -3.92 23.26 44.10
C LYS A 65 -4.03 23.20 42.58
N MET A 66 -3.16 23.85 41.81
CA MET A 66 -3.20 23.83 40.33
C MET A 66 -2.64 22.58 39.62
N PRO A 67 -1.66 21.82 40.15
CA PRO A 67 -1.02 20.73 39.40
C PRO A 67 -1.97 19.61 38.95
N TRP A 68 -2.96 19.24 39.77
CA TRP A 68 -3.89 18.15 39.45
C TRP A 68 -4.89 18.54 38.33
N ILE A 69 -5.30 19.81 38.26
CA ILE A 69 -6.18 20.32 37.20
C ILE A 69 -5.44 20.31 35.85
N VAL A 70 -4.19 20.76 35.84
CA VAL A 70 -3.34 20.74 34.64
C VAL A 70 -3.13 19.31 34.15
N ALA A 71 -2.86 18.36 35.06
CA ALA A 71 -2.74 16.95 34.71
C ALA A 71 -4.03 16.38 34.10
N LEU A 72 -5.20 16.77 34.62
CA LEU A 72 -6.51 16.35 34.10
C LEU A 72 -6.75 16.89 32.68
N ILE A 73 -6.43 18.17 32.44
CA ILE A 73 -6.55 18.78 31.11
C ILE A 73 -5.61 18.08 30.10
N ILE A 74 -4.35 17.82 30.49
CA ILE A 74 -3.39 17.10 29.65
C ILE A 74 -3.90 15.68 29.34
N GLY A 75 -4.43 14.97 30.34
CA GLY A 75 -5.03 13.65 30.16
C GLY A 75 -6.19 13.67 29.17
N LEU A 76 -7.11 14.63 29.30
CA LEU A 76 -8.26 14.78 28.40
C LEU A 76 -7.82 15.11 26.96
N LEU A 77 -6.87 16.03 26.79
CA LEU A 77 -6.31 16.38 25.49
C LEU A 77 -5.59 15.19 24.84
N SER A 78 -4.89 14.38 25.63
CA SER A 78 -4.23 13.17 25.15
C SER A 78 -5.23 12.15 24.60
N VAL A 79 -6.34 11.92 25.32
CA VAL A 79 -7.42 11.03 24.86
C VAL A 79 -8.04 11.54 23.56
N LEU A 80 -8.31 12.84 23.45
CA LEU A 80 -8.87 13.45 22.23
C LEU A 80 -7.91 13.36 21.05
N ALA A 81 -6.61 13.65 21.26
CA ALA A 81 -5.59 13.52 20.23
C ALA A 81 -5.49 12.08 19.72
N ASN A 82 -5.43 11.10 20.65
CA ASN A 82 -5.40 9.68 20.31
C ASN A 82 -6.65 9.24 19.54
N TYR A 83 -7.83 9.72 19.91
CA TYR A 83 -9.07 9.43 19.20
C TYR A 83 -9.05 9.96 17.75
N ILE A 84 -8.57 11.18 17.54
CA ILE A 84 -8.47 11.78 16.19
C ILE A 84 -7.47 11.00 15.33
N ILE A 85 -6.28 10.71 15.87
CA ILE A 85 -5.24 9.93 15.19
C ILE A 85 -5.76 8.55 14.84
N ALA A 86 -6.41 7.85 15.79
CA ALA A 86 -6.98 6.53 15.56
C ALA A 86 -8.04 6.55 14.44
N ASN A 87 -8.86 7.60 14.37
CA ASN A 87 -9.86 7.72 13.32
C ASN A 87 -9.23 7.99 11.94
N GLN A 88 -8.18 8.81 11.88
CA GLN A 88 -7.42 9.03 10.63
C GLN A 88 -6.72 7.76 10.17
N LEU A 89 -6.02 7.06 11.07
CA LEU A 89 -5.37 5.78 10.78
C LEU A 89 -6.37 4.76 10.26
N ARG A 90 -7.54 4.62 10.89
CA ARG A 90 -8.60 3.71 10.42
C ARG A 90 -9.06 4.04 8.99
N LYS A 91 -9.15 5.32 8.62
CA LYS A 91 -9.53 5.72 7.26
C LYS A 91 -8.45 5.32 6.26
N THR A 92 -7.19 5.66 6.53
CA THR A 92 -6.07 5.31 5.65
C THR A 92 -5.87 3.80 5.54
N THR A 93 -6.00 3.05 6.64
CA THR A 93 -5.94 1.57 6.59
C THR A 93 -7.06 1.00 5.74
N LYS A 94 -8.30 1.51 5.85
CA LYS A 94 -9.41 1.06 4.99
C LYS A 94 -9.15 1.35 3.51
N GLU A 95 -8.63 2.52 3.19
CA GLU A 95 -8.28 2.90 1.82
C GLU A 95 -7.16 2.01 1.26
N ASN A 96 -6.09 1.80 2.03
CA ASN A 96 -4.98 0.93 1.65
C ASN A 96 -5.45 -0.53 1.46
N LEU A 97 -6.26 -1.05 2.38
CA LEU A 97 -6.85 -2.39 2.26
C LEU A 97 -7.72 -2.52 1.01
N ASN A 98 -8.49 -1.50 0.65
CA ASN A 98 -9.29 -1.52 -0.56
C ASN A 98 -8.42 -1.53 -1.83
N ILE A 99 -7.32 -0.77 -1.84
CA ILE A 99 -6.35 -0.76 -2.94
C ILE A 99 -5.69 -2.14 -3.08
N GLU A 100 -5.18 -2.71 -1.98
CA GLU A 100 -4.56 -4.04 -1.94
C GLU A 100 -5.53 -5.14 -2.36
N TYR A 101 -6.78 -5.07 -1.88
CA TYR A 101 -7.83 -6.03 -2.25
C TYR A 101 -8.14 -5.97 -3.74
N LYS A 102 -8.29 -4.76 -4.31
CA LYS A 102 -8.52 -4.57 -5.76
C LYS A 102 -7.33 -5.07 -6.58
N ALA A 103 -6.10 -4.80 -6.16
CA ALA A 103 -4.89 -5.30 -6.82
C ALA A 103 -4.82 -6.83 -6.79
N THR A 104 -5.17 -7.44 -5.65
CA THR A 104 -5.20 -8.90 -5.47
C THR A 104 -6.24 -9.55 -6.38
N ILE A 105 -7.45 -9.01 -6.44
CA ILE A 105 -8.50 -9.51 -7.36
C ILE A 105 -8.05 -9.35 -8.82
N ALA A 106 -7.54 -8.18 -9.20
CA ALA A 106 -7.09 -7.94 -10.57
C ALA A 106 -5.96 -8.89 -10.99
N SER A 107 -5.01 -9.16 -10.08
CA SER A 107 -3.95 -10.15 -10.27
C SER A 107 -4.53 -11.56 -10.44
N LYS A 108 -5.45 -11.97 -9.56
CA LYS A 108 -6.08 -13.29 -9.62
C LYS A 108 -6.85 -13.49 -10.94
N ASN A 109 -7.73 -12.56 -11.29
CA ASN A 109 -8.50 -12.61 -12.53
C ASN A 109 -7.59 -12.70 -13.76
N ARG A 110 -6.44 -12.01 -13.75
CA ARG A 110 -5.46 -12.09 -14.85
C ARG A 110 -4.75 -13.44 -14.89
N GLN A 111 -4.40 -14.03 -13.74
CA GLN A 111 -3.82 -15.37 -13.69
C GLN A 111 -4.79 -16.42 -14.21
N ASP A 112 -6.05 -16.37 -13.78
CA ASP A 112 -7.11 -17.27 -14.23
C ASP A 112 -7.30 -17.16 -15.74
N TRP A 113 -7.35 -15.93 -16.27
CA TRP A 113 -7.40 -15.69 -17.71
C TRP A 113 -6.17 -16.26 -18.47
N ILE A 114 -4.94 -16.05 -17.96
CA ILE A 114 -3.73 -16.63 -18.59
C ILE A 114 -3.81 -18.16 -18.62
N ASN A 115 -4.26 -18.78 -17.53
CA ASN A 115 -4.39 -20.22 -17.43
C ASN A 115 -5.42 -20.75 -18.44
N GLU A 116 -6.57 -20.09 -18.55
CA GLU A 116 -7.62 -20.48 -19.49
C GLU A 116 -7.14 -20.39 -20.96
N VAL A 117 -6.44 -19.30 -21.31
CA VAL A 117 -5.83 -19.14 -22.65
C VAL A 117 -4.78 -20.23 -22.89
N ARG A 118 -3.93 -20.54 -21.90
CA ARG A 118 -2.92 -21.60 -22.01
C ARG A 118 -3.54 -22.97 -22.23
N HIS A 119 -4.59 -23.30 -21.48
CA HIS A 119 -5.31 -24.58 -21.63
C HIS A 119 -5.95 -24.70 -23.00
N THR A 120 -6.68 -23.66 -23.43
CA THR A 120 -7.35 -23.65 -24.74
C THR A 120 -6.34 -23.71 -25.89
N LEU A 121 -5.21 -22.99 -25.79
CA LEU A 121 -4.15 -23.05 -26.77
C LEU A 121 -3.47 -24.43 -26.81
N THR A 122 -3.30 -25.07 -25.67
CA THR A 122 -2.74 -26.44 -25.61
C THR A 122 -3.66 -27.42 -26.33
N GLU A 123 -4.97 -27.33 -26.09
CA GLU A 123 -5.98 -28.15 -26.78
C GLU A 123 -5.96 -27.92 -28.30
N PHE A 124 -5.88 -26.65 -28.73
CA PHE A 124 -5.73 -26.29 -30.13
C PHE A 124 -4.45 -26.90 -30.75
N LEU A 125 -3.30 -26.69 -30.12
CA LEU A 125 -1.99 -27.17 -30.60
C LEU A 125 -1.87 -28.70 -30.58
N THR A 126 -2.57 -29.39 -29.68
CA THR A 126 -2.64 -30.85 -29.66
C THR A 126 -3.53 -31.36 -30.80
N SER A 127 -4.66 -30.71 -31.04
CA SER A 127 -5.58 -31.08 -32.13
C SER A 127 -4.96 -30.88 -33.51
N THR A 128 -4.16 -29.81 -33.69
CA THR A 128 -3.40 -29.58 -34.94
C THR A 128 -2.38 -30.69 -35.21
N LEU A 129 -1.70 -31.20 -34.18
CA LEU A 129 -0.74 -32.29 -34.29
C LEU A 129 -1.41 -33.62 -34.67
N TYR A 130 -2.61 -33.90 -34.12
CA TYR A 130 -3.35 -35.09 -34.53
C TYR A 130 -3.78 -35.00 -35.99
N LEU A 131 -4.33 -33.86 -36.43
CA LEU A 131 -4.74 -33.65 -37.82
C LEU A 131 -3.57 -33.68 -38.82
N SER A 132 -2.38 -33.23 -38.42
CA SER A 132 -1.21 -33.32 -39.30
C SER A 132 -0.82 -34.77 -39.59
N ASN A 133 -0.97 -35.66 -38.60
CA ASN A 133 -0.48 -37.03 -38.66
C ASN A 133 -1.52 -38.06 -39.15
N ILE A 134 -2.81 -37.72 -39.14
CA ILE A 134 -3.86 -38.64 -39.61
C ILE A 134 -3.83 -38.76 -41.14
N GLU A 135 -3.82 -39.99 -41.65
CA GLU A 135 -4.01 -40.33 -43.05
C GLU A 135 -5.45 -40.01 -43.50
N ASN A 136 -5.63 -39.62 -44.77
CA ASN A 136 -6.92 -39.11 -45.27
C ASN A 136 -8.09 -40.11 -45.18
N ASP A 137 -7.81 -41.40 -44.94
CA ASP A 137 -8.79 -42.48 -44.98
C ASP A 137 -9.69 -42.55 -43.72
N LYS A 138 -9.36 -41.80 -42.66
CA LYS A 138 -10.15 -41.73 -41.42
C LYS A 138 -10.97 -40.45 -41.30
N ILE A 139 -11.94 -40.28 -42.20
CA ILE A 139 -12.77 -39.07 -42.32
C ILE A 139 -13.47 -38.70 -41.01
N ASP A 140 -14.06 -39.67 -40.30
CA ASP A 140 -14.81 -39.41 -39.06
C ASP A 140 -13.91 -38.92 -37.91
N GLU A 141 -12.71 -39.49 -37.78
CA GLU A 141 -11.72 -39.02 -36.78
C GLU A 141 -11.25 -37.60 -37.11
N ASN A 142 -10.97 -37.33 -38.40
CA ASN A 142 -10.57 -35.99 -38.87
C ASN A 142 -11.62 -34.93 -38.54
N ASN A 143 -12.90 -35.21 -38.82
CA ASN A 143 -13.98 -34.26 -38.55
C ASN A 143 -14.07 -33.92 -37.05
N LYS A 144 -13.91 -34.90 -36.17
CA LYS A 144 -13.94 -34.70 -34.71
C LYS A 144 -12.79 -33.80 -34.24
N PHE A 145 -11.58 -33.98 -34.75
CA PHE A 145 -10.46 -33.12 -34.39
C PHE A 145 -10.57 -31.73 -35.00
N LEU A 146 -11.13 -31.62 -36.21
CA LEU A 146 -11.39 -30.33 -36.84
C LEU A 146 -12.42 -29.53 -36.04
N GLU A 147 -13.50 -30.16 -35.59
CA GLU A 147 -14.51 -29.54 -34.73
C GLU A 147 -13.89 -28.99 -33.44
N LYS A 148 -13.06 -29.80 -32.76
CA LYS A 148 -12.34 -29.36 -31.55
C LYS A 148 -11.41 -28.18 -31.82
N LEU A 149 -10.73 -28.19 -32.96
CA LEU A 149 -9.79 -27.14 -33.34
C LEU A 149 -10.54 -25.83 -33.64
N VAL A 150 -11.64 -25.88 -34.37
CA VAL A 150 -12.53 -24.72 -34.63
C VAL A 150 -13.11 -24.20 -33.32
N PHE A 151 -13.60 -25.09 -32.44
CA PHE A 151 -14.10 -24.70 -31.13
C PHE A 151 -13.03 -23.99 -30.28
N ALA A 152 -11.82 -24.56 -30.20
CA ALA A 152 -10.72 -23.96 -29.46
C ALA A 152 -10.31 -22.60 -30.05
N LYS A 153 -10.32 -22.45 -31.38
CA LYS A 153 -10.11 -21.17 -32.05
C LYS A 153 -11.16 -20.14 -31.64
N SER A 154 -12.45 -20.44 -31.79
CA SER A 154 -13.53 -19.51 -31.42
C SER A 154 -13.48 -19.14 -29.94
N LYS A 155 -13.12 -20.09 -29.07
CA LYS A 155 -12.91 -19.81 -27.64
C LYS A 155 -11.73 -18.85 -27.40
N LEU A 156 -10.62 -18.99 -28.13
CA LEU A 156 -9.51 -18.05 -28.07
C LEU A 156 -9.92 -16.64 -28.54
N GLU A 157 -10.69 -16.54 -29.63
CA GLU A 157 -11.24 -15.26 -30.12
C GLU A 157 -12.16 -14.58 -29.10
N LEU A 158 -12.88 -15.34 -28.27
CA LEU A 158 -13.69 -14.78 -27.19
C LEU A 158 -12.88 -14.35 -25.96
N LEU A 159 -11.76 -15.04 -25.68
CA LEU A 159 -10.89 -14.76 -24.54
C LEU A 159 -9.91 -13.61 -24.82
N LEU A 160 -9.58 -13.38 -26.09
CA LEU A 160 -8.60 -12.42 -26.56
C LEU A 160 -9.30 -11.25 -27.25
N SER A 161 -8.76 -10.04 -27.10
CA SER A 161 -9.31 -8.83 -27.72
C SER A 161 -8.48 -8.42 -28.92
N ASP A 162 -9.14 -8.18 -30.06
CA ASP A 162 -8.51 -7.67 -31.29
C ASP A 162 -7.92 -6.26 -31.14
N SER A 163 -8.33 -5.54 -30.09
CA SER A 163 -7.86 -4.19 -29.81
C SER A 163 -6.41 -4.13 -29.32
N LYS A 164 -5.85 -5.24 -28.84
CA LYS A 164 -4.48 -5.30 -28.30
C LYS A 164 -3.59 -6.03 -29.28
N THR A 165 -2.50 -5.39 -29.70
CA THR A 165 -1.61 -5.90 -30.74
C THR A 165 -1.10 -7.31 -30.42
N GLU A 166 -0.69 -7.56 -29.18
CA GLU A 166 -0.09 -8.84 -28.81
C GLU A 166 -1.12 -9.98 -28.74
N GLN A 167 -2.38 -9.64 -28.48
CA GLN A 167 -3.48 -10.61 -28.47
C GLN A 167 -3.92 -10.92 -29.90
N LYS A 168 -4.01 -9.89 -30.74
CA LYS A 168 -4.28 -10.03 -32.17
C LYS A 168 -3.21 -10.87 -32.86
N ASP A 169 -1.93 -10.63 -32.59
CA ASP A 169 -0.83 -11.42 -33.16
C ASP A 169 -0.98 -12.92 -32.87
N LEU A 170 -1.49 -13.27 -31.68
CA LEU A 170 -1.75 -14.66 -31.32
C LEU A 170 -2.93 -15.23 -32.12
N ILE A 171 -4.04 -14.50 -32.21
CA ILE A 171 -5.21 -14.89 -33.02
C ILE A 171 -4.79 -15.09 -34.48
N ASP A 172 -4.08 -14.12 -35.06
CA ASP A 172 -3.59 -14.18 -36.44
C ASP A 172 -2.66 -15.40 -36.64
N SER A 173 -1.79 -15.71 -35.68
CA SER A 173 -0.94 -16.90 -35.77
C SER A 173 -1.74 -18.21 -35.68
N VAL A 174 -2.77 -18.26 -34.84
CA VAL A 174 -3.68 -19.41 -34.70
C VAL A 174 -4.46 -19.62 -36.00
N GLU A 175 -4.98 -18.54 -36.59
CA GLU A 175 -5.74 -18.59 -37.86
C GLU A 175 -4.86 -19.05 -39.02
N ASN A 176 -3.63 -18.55 -39.10
CA ASN A 176 -2.67 -19.00 -40.09
C ASN A 176 -2.37 -20.50 -39.95
N LEU A 177 -2.24 -21.01 -38.73
CA LEU A 177 -2.02 -22.44 -38.49
C LEU A 177 -3.26 -23.27 -38.89
N LEU A 178 -4.47 -22.83 -38.52
CA LEU A 178 -5.71 -23.48 -38.95
C LEU A 178 -5.82 -23.54 -40.47
N THR A 179 -5.56 -22.42 -41.15
CA THR A 179 -5.64 -22.32 -42.62
C THR A 179 -4.65 -23.28 -43.30
N LEU A 180 -3.45 -23.45 -42.74
CA LEU A 180 -2.49 -24.45 -43.23
C LEU A 180 -3.04 -25.87 -43.07
N ILE A 181 -3.56 -26.21 -41.88
CA ILE A 181 -4.12 -27.55 -41.59
C ILE A 181 -5.30 -27.87 -42.53
N THR A 182 -6.20 -26.92 -42.77
CA THR A 182 -7.35 -27.13 -43.67
C THR A 182 -6.98 -27.26 -45.14
N ASN A 183 -5.82 -26.73 -45.54
CA ASN A 183 -5.31 -26.78 -46.92
C ASN A 183 -4.28 -27.91 -47.16
N LYS A 184 -4.26 -28.94 -46.30
CA LYS A 184 -3.28 -30.05 -46.29
C LYS A 184 -2.98 -30.65 -47.66
N SER A 185 -3.99 -30.79 -48.54
CA SER A 185 -3.85 -31.45 -49.84
C SER A 185 -3.07 -30.67 -50.91
N LYS A 186 -2.79 -29.38 -50.70
CA LYS A 186 -2.26 -28.48 -51.74
C LYS A 186 -0.81 -28.03 -51.51
N GLU A 187 -0.22 -28.37 -50.37
CA GLU A 187 1.01 -27.73 -49.90
C GLU A 187 2.23 -28.68 -49.93
N PRO A 188 3.26 -28.41 -50.76
CA PRO A 188 4.52 -29.13 -50.68
C PRO A 188 5.20 -28.84 -49.32
N ASN A 189 5.82 -29.86 -48.73
CA ASN A 189 6.44 -29.79 -47.40
C ASN A 189 5.47 -29.37 -46.28
N PHE A 190 4.20 -29.80 -46.37
CA PHE A 190 3.14 -29.52 -45.41
C PHE A 190 3.58 -29.69 -43.95
N GLU A 191 4.19 -30.83 -43.61
CA GLU A 191 4.62 -31.13 -42.23
C GLU A 191 5.61 -30.10 -41.69
N THR A 192 6.61 -29.72 -42.48
CA THR A 192 7.59 -28.69 -42.11
C THR A 192 6.93 -27.33 -41.92
N LYS A 193 6.00 -26.95 -42.81
CA LYS A 193 5.27 -25.67 -42.69
C LYS A 193 4.38 -25.63 -41.44
N VAL A 194 3.67 -26.73 -41.15
CA VAL A 194 2.86 -26.87 -39.94
C VAL A 194 3.73 -26.73 -38.69
N ARG A 195 4.88 -27.41 -38.66
CA ARG A 195 5.82 -27.32 -37.54
C ARG A 195 6.32 -25.89 -37.32
N ILE A 196 6.76 -25.21 -38.39
CA ILE A 196 7.22 -23.81 -38.31
C ILE A 196 6.10 -22.89 -37.82
N SER A 197 4.89 -23.02 -38.37
CA SER A 197 3.75 -22.19 -37.97
C SER A 197 3.36 -22.44 -36.51
N ARG A 198 3.35 -23.71 -36.06
CA ARG A 198 3.14 -24.09 -34.66
C ARG A 198 4.19 -23.48 -33.73
N ASP A 199 5.46 -23.56 -34.09
CA ASP A 199 6.54 -22.98 -33.28
C ASP A 199 6.41 -21.45 -33.18
N LYS A 200 5.99 -20.79 -34.27
CA LYS A 200 5.65 -19.36 -34.27
C LYS A 200 4.48 -19.07 -33.33
N THR A 201 3.40 -19.84 -33.36
CA THR A 201 2.25 -19.67 -32.45
C THR A 201 2.69 -19.79 -30.98
N ILE A 202 3.54 -20.78 -30.66
CA ILE A 202 4.09 -20.97 -29.31
C ILE A 202 4.93 -19.76 -28.90
N GLN A 203 5.76 -19.24 -29.80
CA GLN A 203 6.59 -18.06 -29.53
C GLN A 203 5.73 -16.83 -29.24
N VAL A 204 4.71 -16.56 -30.07
CA VAL A 204 3.79 -15.43 -29.87
C VAL A 204 3.03 -15.57 -28.55
N ALA A 205 2.55 -16.77 -28.22
CA ALA A 205 1.89 -17.05 -26.95
C ALA A 205 2.81 -16.81 -25.74
N ARG A 206 4.08 -17.23 -25.81
CA ARG A 206 5.08 -16.98 -24.75
C ARG A 206 5.32 -15.48 -24.56
N THR A 207 5.44 -14.72 -25.65
CA THR A 207 5.57 -13.26 -25.58
C THR A 207 4.36 -12.63 -24.90
N LEU A 208 3.15 -13.01 -25.30
CA LEU A 208 1.90 -12.55 -24.68
C LEU A 208 1.88 -12.86 -23.18
N PHE A 209 2.18 -14.09 -22.78
CA PHE A 209 2.17 -14.51 -21.38
C PHE A 209 3.22 -13.76 -20.55
N ASN A 210 4.42 -13.55 -21.08
CA ASN A 210 5.47 -12.79 -20.40
C ASN A 210 5.03 -11.35 -20.14
N ILE A 211 4.45 -10.67 -21.13
CA ILE A 211 3.93 -9.30 -20.97
C ILE A 211 2.89 -9.23 -19.85
N HIS A 212 1.95 -10.17 -19.84
CA HIS A 212 0.91 -10.19 -18.81
C HIS A 212 1.43 -10.62 -17.43
N TRP A 213 2.46 -11.46 -17.37
CA TRP A 213 3.12 -11.85 -16.14
C TRP A 213 3.87 -10.69 -15.49
N GLU A 214 4.58 -9.88 -16.28
CA GLU A 214 5.23 -8.66 -15.77
C GLU A 214 4.20 -7.65 -15.25
N LYS A 215 3.04 -7.51 -15.91
CA LYS A 215 1.91 -6.71 -15.40
C LYS A 215 1.30 -7.24 -14.10
N ILE A 216 1.48 -8.53 -13.78
CA ILE A 216 1.06 -9.10 -12.48
C ILE A 216 2.10 -8.77 -11.42
N LYS A 217 3.39 -8.92 -11.75
CA LYS A 217 4.50 -8.60 -10.83
C LYS A 217 4.50 -7.13 -10.42
N SER A 218 4.21 -6.22 -11.35
CA SER A 218 4.18 -4.78 -11.08
C SER A 218 3.00 -4.32 -10.21
N LEU A 219 2.04 -5.21 -9.91
CA LEU A 219 0.92 -4.92 -9.00
C LEU A 219 1.22 -5.30 -7.54
N LYS A 220 2.34 -5.99 -7.30
CA LYS A 220 2.86 -6.29 -5.96
C LYS A 220 3.89 -5.26 -5.56
#